data_AF-A0A9B2JR23-F1
#
_entry.id   AF-A0A9B2JR23-F1
#
_cell.length_a   1.000
_cell.length_b   1.000
_cell.length_c   1.000
_cell.angle_alpha   90.00
_cell.angle_beta   90.00
_cell.angle_gamma   90.00
#
_symmetry.space_group_name_H-M   'P 1'
#
loop_
_entity.id
_entity.type
_entity.pdbx_description
1 polymer ?
#
loop_
_entity_poly.entity_id
_entity_poly.type
_entity_poly.pdbx_seq_one_letter_code
_entity_poly.pdbx_strand_id
1 'polypeptide(L)'
;MQEHPYWRSTIAITCSFVVIFAAAIWTIRKTSHEKRKRSRTNDSKEPDKVNANVNSESNITNKNEITGEEDVNVEEKEERNDKQSPNDKEYPNHEERPNDEERPNDEECPKDDTIAELPDPKWEKVGQIQELYMYPLKSGRGKNVRECDFTEYGMKLDDAGKFTLRDRMFLVYNEETGRFQTGRQYPTLILVSLSTVDENKVKLEAVGMPSVIFEVPKNLKDASEAVQCKMWWGEPVKCIDCGTEPAEWLSRFLTGTTSGLRLGYTMMDRRNVFVDPWKKFTQVYRTLRSEDTGLFSDLASYMLMTTSSVEQLNEKLETPVSTLQFRPNILVSTQQPFEEDEWEWIKIGERVVIRNVKPCSRCKLVGVNPENGVMDKEEPLKTLKSYDEIHYLHRAHG
;
A
#
# COMPACT_ATOMS: atom_id res chain seq x y z
N MET A 1 -4.67 23.80 44.29
CA MET A 1 -5.26 23.64 42.94
C MET A 1 -4.13 23.13 42.07
N GLN A 2 -4.10 21.82 41.84
CA GLN A 2 -2.99 21.10 41.22
C GLN A 2 -2.93 21.37 39.72
N GLU A 3 -1.75 21.73 39.22
CA GLU A 3 -1.43 21.80 37.80
C GLU A 3 -1.29 20.38 37.24
N HIS A 4 -1.95 20.10 36.12
CA HIS A 4 -1.77 18.88 35.33
C HIS A 4 -0.58 19.07 34.36
N PRO A 5 0.51 18.29 34.43
CA PRO A 5 1.70 18.52 33.62
C PRO A 5 1.92 17.39 32.61
N TYR A 6 1.19 17.34 31.48
CA TYR A 6 1.52 16.40 30.40
C TYR A 6 1.07 16.94 29.03
N TRP A 7 1.84 17.88 28.47
CA TRP A 7 1.88 18.14 27.03
C TRP A 7 3.33 18.49 26.68
N ARG A 8 4.11 17.52 26.17
CA ARG A 8 5.46 17.79 25.67
C ARG A 8 5.41 17.73 24.15
N SER A 9 5.62 18.91 23.55
CA SER A 9 6.00 19.13 22.15
C SER A 9 4.87 19.03 21.12
N THR A 10 4.59 20.19 20.53
CA THR A 10 3.69 20.40 19.39
C THR A 10 4.57 20.82 18.20
N ILE A 11 4.52 20.09 17.09
CA ILE A 11 5.59 20.16 16.07
C ILE A 11 5.04 20.37 14.65
N ALA A 12 5.56 21.36 13.92
CA ALA A 12 5.19 21.67 12.55
C ALA A 12 6.23 21.19 11.53
N ILE A 13 5.73 20.74 10.38
CA ILE A 13 6.48 20.37 9.19
C ILE A 13 5.94 21.21 8.03
N THR A 14 6.83 21.92 7.36
CA THR A 14 6.45 22.77 6.22
C THR A 14 6.48 21.96 4.92
N CYS A 15 5.45 22.08 4.08
CA CYS A 15 5.53 21.74 2.66
C CYS A 15 6.08 22.95 1.89
N SER A 16 7.08 22.75 1.04
CA SER A 16 7.56 23.82 0.15
C SER A 16 6.57 24.04 -0.99
N PHE A 17 5.85 25.15 -0.96
CA PHE A 17 5.17 25.66 -2.15
C PHE A 17 6.23 26.19 -3.12
N VAL A 18 6.42 25.52 -4.26
CA VAL A 18 6.98 26.21 -5.43
C VAL A 18 5.86 27.06 -6.01
N VAL A 19 5.87 28.35 -5.68
CA VAL A 19 4.94 29.33 -6.26
C VAL A 19 5.31 29.51 -7.73
N ILE A 20 4.65 28.78 -8.62
CA ILE A 20 4.66 29.09 -10.06
C ILE A 20 3.52 30.07 -10.32
N PHE A 21 3.85 31.34 -10.54
CA PHE A 21 2.91 32.34 -11.04
C PHE A 21 2.38 31.92 -12.42
N ALA A 22 1.18 31.33 -12.47
CA ALA A 22 0.47 31.08 -13.73
C ALA A 22 -0.54 32.19 -14.03
N ALA A 23 -0.05 33.42 -14.18
CA ALA A 23 -0.81 34.53 -14.74
C ALA A 23 -0.78 34.46 -16.29
N ALA A 24 -1.38 33.42 -16.90
CA ALA A 24 -1.43 33.32 -18.37
C ALA A 24 -2.53 32.42 -18.98
N ILE A 25 -3.58 32.02 -18.25
CA ILE A 25 -4.63 31.13 -18.82
C ILE A 25 -5.99 31.83 -19.04
N TRP A 26 -6.15 33.08 -18.63
CA TRP A 26 -7.42 33.80 -18.82
C TRP A 26 -7.56 34.48 -20.20
N THR A 27 -6.46 34.75 -20.91
CA THR A 27 -6.48 35.52 -22.16
C THR A 27 -6.71 34.68 -23.43
N ILE A 28 -6.55 33.35 -23.36
CA ILE A 28 -6.67 32.46 -24.55
C ILE A 28 -8.10 31.93 -24.74
N ARG A 29 -8.93 31.93 -23.68
CA ARG A 29 -10.33 31.48 -23.77
C ARG A 29 -11.26 32.45 -24.50
N LYS A 30 -10.90 33.74 -24.60
CA LYS A 30 -11.73 34.76 -25.25
C LYS A 30 -11.55 34.81 -26.78
N THR A 31 -10.39 34.43 -27.30
CA THR A 31 -10.07 34.47 -28.74
C THR A 31 -10.53 33.23 -29.51
N SER A 32 -10.70 32.09 -28.84
CA SER A 32 -11.22 30.84 -29.45
C SER A 32 -12.74 30.91 -29.72
N HIS A 33 -13.49 31.63 -28.87
CA HIS A 33 -14.95 31.74 -28.99
C HIS A 33 -15.41 32.72 -30.10
N GLU A 34 -14.53 33.65 -30.53
CA GLU A 34 -14.80 34.56 -31.65
C GLU A 34 -14.43 33.97 -33.02
N LYS A 35 -13.45 33.06 -33.10
CA LYS A 35 -13.11 32.37 -34.36
C LYS A 35 -14.15 31.33 -34.79
N ARG A 36 -14.89 30.73 -33.84
CA ARG A 36 -15.91 29.70 -34.12
C ARG A 36 -17.25 30.25 -34.64
N LYS A 37 -17.48 31.57 -34.57
CA LYS A 37 -18.68 32.24 -35.14
C LYS A 37 -18.47 32.78 -36.56
N ARG A 38 -17.24 32.83 -37.07
CA ARG A 38 -16.93 33.36 -38.41
C ARG A 38 -16.78 32.30 -39.51
N SER A 39 -16.84 31.00 -39.20
CA SER A 39 -16.64 29.92 -40.21
C SER A 39 -17.93 29.22 -40.64
N ARG A 40 -19.12 29.79 -40.38
CA ARG A 40 -20.43 29.16 -40.69
C ARG A 40 -21.20 29.82 -41.83
N THR A 41 -20.55 30.66 -42.63
CA THR A 41 -21.13 31.24 -43.84
C THR A 41 -20.12 31.17 -44.97
N ASN A 42 -20.21 30.12 -45.80
CA ASN A 42 -20.10 30.17 -47.27
C ASN A 42 -19.93 28.76 -47.86
N ASP A 43 -21.03 28.29 -48.46
CA ASP A 43 -21.20 27.59 -49.73
C ASP A 43 -20.20 26.54 -50.28
N SER A 44 -20.78 25.34 -50.45
CA SER A 44 -20.90 24.53 -51.69
C SER A 44 -19.79 24.54 -52.76
N LYS A 45 -19.31 23.33 -53.11
CA LYS A 45 -19.45 22.66 -54.43
C LYS A 45 -18.48 21.47 -54.59
N GLU A 46 -19.03 20.30 -54.93
CA GLU A 46 -18.39 19.20 -55.69
C GLU A 46 -18.31 19.59 -57.20
N PRO A 47 -17.57 18.91 -58.12
CA PRO A 47 -17.49 17.43 -58.24
C PRO A 47 -16.18 16.77 -58.81
N ASP A 48 -16.15 15.43 -58.65
CA ASP A 48 -15.74 14.33 -59.58
C ASP A 48 -14.32 14.08 -60.16
N LYS A 49 -14.03 12.75 -60.21
CA LYS A 49 -13.21 11.91 -61.14
C LYS A 49 -11.71 11.67 -60.83
N VAL A 50 -11.06 10.50 -61.07
CA VAL A 50 -11.35 9.08 -61.41
C VAL A 50 -9.97 8.38 -61.58
N ASN A 51 -9.84 7.08 -61.20
CA ASN A 51 -8.88 6.03 -61.66
C ASN A 51 -7.36 6.24 -61.42
N ALA A 52 -6.45 5.24 -61.39
CA ALA A 52 -6.40 3.77 -61.53
C ALA A 52 -4.94 3.39 -61.09
N ASN A 53 -4.71 2.37 -60.25
CA ASN A 53 -4.41 0.96 -60.58
C ASN A 53 -2.89 0.61 -60.63
N VAL A 54 -2.60 -0.67 -60.33
CA VAL A 54 -1.41 -1.50 -60.67
C VAL A 54 -0.35 -1.81 -59.58
N ASN A 55 -0.47 -3.04 -59.05
CA ASN A 55 0.48 -4.18 -58.87
C ASN A 55 1.99 -3.98 -58.59
N SER A 56 2.50 -4.77 -57.63
CA SER A 56 3.36 -5.97 -57.84
C SER A 56 3.97 -6.43 -56.49
N GLU A 57 3.56 -7.57 -55.92
CA GLU A 57 4.24 -8.88 -55.96
C GLU A 57 5.76 -8.91 -55.67
N SER A 58 6.17 -9.61 -54.60
CA SER A 58 7.01 -10.82 -54.72
C SER A 58 7.20 -11.53 -53.37
N ASN A 59 6.85 -12.82 -53.36
CA ASN A 59 7.20 -13.85 -52.38
C ASN A 59 8.60 -14.39 -52.66
N ILE A 60 9.36 -14.77 -51.62
CA ILE A 60 10.26 -15.94 -51.69
C ILE A 60 10.17 -16.73 -50.37
N THR A 61 9.68 -17.96 -50.51
CA THR A 61 9.74 -19.10 -49.59
C THR A 61 11.11 -19.79 -49.62
N ASN A 62 11.49 -20.47 -48.54
CA ASN A 62 12.19 -21.77 -48.63
C ASN A 62 11.86 -22.67 -47.43
N LYS A 63 11.56 -23.93 -47.73
CA LYS A 63 11.36 -25.09 -46.84
C LYS A 63 12.49 -26.12 -47.08
N ASN A 64 12.62 -27.05 -46.11
CA ASN A 64 13.01 -28.48 -46.16
C ASN A 64 14.13 -28.80 -45.15
N GLU A 65 13.91 -29.59 -44.10
CA GLU A 65 13.64 -31.06 -43.90
C GLU A 65 14.91 -31.76 -43.36
N ILE A 66 14.91 -32.23 -42.09
CA ILE A 66 14.78 -33.63 -41.56
C ILE A 66 16.02 -34.51 -41.70
N THR A 67 16.48 -35.04 -40.54
CA THR A 67 17.00 -36.40 -40.15
C THR A 67 17.90 -36.18 -38.92
N GLY A 68 17.98 -36.96 -37.84
CA GLY A 68 17.51 -38.28 -37.42
C GLY A 68 18.09 -38.54 -36.01
N GLU A 69 17.56 -39.54 -35.32
CA GLU A 69 17.76 -39.95 -33.92
C GLU A 69 19.20 -40.33 -33.52
N GLU A 70 19.51 -40.25 -32.21
CA GLU A 70 20.04 -41.40 -31.44
C GLU A 70 19.94 -41.16 -29.91
N ASP A 71 19.42 -42.19 -29.24
CA ASP A 71 19.19 -42.34 -27.81
C ASP A 71 20.47 -42.48 -26.98
N VAL A 72 20.48 -41.93 -25.77
CA VAL A 72 21.22 -42.53 -24.64
C VAL A 72 20.37 -42.47 -23.37
N ASN A 73 20.00 -43.68 -22.95
CA ASN A 73 19.34 -44.08 -21.73
C ASN A 73 20.32 -43.96 -20.53
N VAL A 74 19.92 -43.32 -19.41
CA VAL A 74 20.58 -43.54 -18.11
C VAL A 74 19.51 -43.60 -17.01
N GLU A 75 19.52 -44.74 -16.34
CA GLU A 75 18.61 -45.23 -15.31
C GLU A 75 18.56 -44.36 -14.04
N GLU A 76 17.35 -44.27 -13.49
CA GLU A 76 17.06 -43.83 -12.13
C GLU A 76 17.70 -44.78 -11.10
N LYS A 77 18.34 -44.19 -10.08
CA LYS A 77 18.53 -44.84 -8.79
C LYS A 77 17.94 -43.97 -7.69
N GLU A 78 16.88 -44.49 -7.10
CA GLU A 78 16.32 -44.07 -5.81
C GLU A 78 17.38 -44.20 -4.72
N GLU A 79 17.66 -43.13 -3.99
CA GLU A 79 18.09 -43.23 -2.60
C GLU A 79 17.36 -42.16 -1.77
N ARG A 80 16.48 -42.67 -0.89
CA ARG A 80 15.87 -41.95 0.22
C ARG A 80 16.97 -41.43 1.13
N ASN A 81 16.93 -40.16 1.51
CA ASN A 81 17.43 -39.75 2.81
C ASN A 81 16.55 -38.67 3.41
N ASP A 82 15.86 -39.12 4.43
CA ASP A 82 14.96 -38.44 5.33
C ASP A 82 15.78 -37.64 6.35
N LYS A 83 15.70 -36.31 6.33
CA LYS A 83 16.13 -35.45 7.45
C LYS A 83 15.22 -34.23 7.58
N GLN A 84 14.28 -34.38 8.53
CA GLN A 84 13.49 -33.34 9.17
C GLN A 84 14.30 -32.08 9.52
N SER A 85 13.71 -30.92 9.24
CA SER A 85 14.08 -29.63 9.83
C SER A 85 12.92 -29.14 10.73
N PRO A 86 13.19 -28.72 11.98
CA PRO A 86 12.14 -28.49 12.98
C PRO A 86 11.73 -27.01 13.11
N ASN A 87 10.42 -26.78 13.19
CA ASN A 87 9.70 -25.86 14.11
C ASN A 87 8.47 -25.22 13.45
N ASP A 88 7.45 -26.03 13.21
CA ASP A 88 6.06 -25.60 13.30
C ASP A 88 5.61 -25.87 14.73
N LYS A 89 5.37 -24.82 15.52
CA LYS A 89 4.68 -24.99 16.81
C LYS A 89 3.18 -24.95 16.54
N GLU A 90 2.62 -26.15 16.38
CA GLU A 90 1.21 -26.45 16.56
C GLU A 90 0.76 -25.99 17.96
N TYR A 91 -0.39 -25.30 18.03
CA TYR A 91 -1.13 -25.12 19.28
C TYR A 91 -2.13 -26.26 19.41
N PRO A 92 -2.29 -26.86 20.61
CA PRO A 92 -3.01 -28.11 20.76
C PRO A 92 -4.53 -27.94 20.59
N ASN A 93 -5.14 -28.96 19.98
CA ASN A 93 -6.58 -29.24 20.03
C ASN A 93 -7.07 -29.19 21.48
N HIS A 94 -8.13 -28.42 21.73
CA HIS A 94 -8.94 -28.58 22.93
C HIS A 94 -10.31 -29.11 22.57
N GLU A 95 -10.66 -30.14 23.33
CA GLU A 95 -11.80 -31.04 23.28
C GLU A 95 -13.15 -30.31 23.39
N GLU A 96 -14.18 -30.94 22.82
CA GLU A 96 -15.59 -30.58 22.95
C GLU A 96 -16.09 -30.61 24.40
N ARG A 97 -16.99 -29.66 24.74
CA ARG A 97 -18.28 -29.80 25.50
C ARG A 97 -18.69 -28.46 26.16
N PRO A 98 -19.95 -28.30 26.62
CA PRO A 98 -21.25 -28.57 26.02
C PRO A 98 -22.14 -27.29 25.96
N ASN A 99 -23.36 -27.43 25.42
CA ASN A 99 -24.36 -26.38 25.15
C ASN A 99 -24.75 -25.47 26.33
N ASP A 100 -25.08 -24.23 25.92
CA ASP A 100 -26.07 -23.27 26.43
C ASP A 100 -26.23 -23.11 27.95
N GLU A 101 -25.81 -21.94 28.46
CA GLU A 101 -26.67 -21.07 29.30
C GLU A 101 -26.03 -19.68 29.48
N GLU A 102 -26.84 -18.65 29.20
CA GLU A 102 -26.77 -17.24 29.62
C GLU A 102 -25.55 -16.37 29.22
N ARG A 103 -25.77 -15.51 28.20
CA ARG A 103 -24.92 -14.34 27.90
C ARG A 103 -25.03 -13.30 29.01
N PRO A 104 -23.92 -12.83 29.62
CA PRO A 104 -23.91 -11.57 30.33
C PRO A 104 -23.60 -10.44 29.33
N ASN A 105 -24.54 -9.49 29.29
CA ASN A 105 -24.48 -8.10 28.81
C ASN A 105 -23.25 -7.65 28.01
N ASP A 106 -23.55 -7.12 26.82
CA ASP A 106 -22.70 -6.21 26.05
C ASP A 106 -22.20 -5.06 26.94
N GLU A 107 -20.99 -5.19 27.48
CA GLU A 107 -20.27 -4.05 28.06
C GLU A 107 -19.96 -3.10 26.90
N GLU A 108 -20.72 -2.01 26.83
CA GLU A 108 -20.48 -0.89 25.93
C GLU A 108 -19.01 -0.46 26.01
N CYS A 109 -18.34 -0.39 24.86
CA CYS A 109 -17.06 0.30 24.74
C CYS A 109 -17.19 1.71 25.35
N PRO A 110 -16.21 2.18 26.14
CA PRO A 110 -16.26 3.52 26.71
C PRO A 110 -16.42 4.55 25.59
N LYS A 111 -17.54 5.27 25.59
CA LYS A 111 -17.91 6.29 24.58
C LYS A 111 -17.28 7.66 24.88
N ASP A 112 -16.01 7.71 25.30
CA ASP A 112 -15.35 8.98 25.63
C ASP A 112 -13.97 9.08 24.95
N ASP A 113 -13.99 9.11 23.61
CA ASP A 113 -12.81 9.28 22.74
C ASP A 113 -12.76 10.68 22.10
N THR A 114 -13.42 11.68 22.69
CA THR A 114 -13.20 13.06 22.24
C THR A 114 -11.76 13.46 22.56
N ILE A 115 -10.96 13.69 21.52
CA ILE A 115 -9.69 14.41 21.64
C ILE A 115 -10.05 15.70 22.38
N ALA A 116 -9.52 15.90 23.59
CA ALA A 116 -9.51 17.22 24.20
C ALA A 116 -8.92 18.15 23.14
N GLU A 117 -9.71 19.10 22.63
CA GLU A 117 -9.25 20.06 21.63
C GLU A 117 -7.88 20.55 22.07
N LEU A 118 -6.85 20.35 21.23
CA LEU A 118 -5.48 20.77 21.52
C LEU A 118 -5.55 22.23 21.98
N PRO A 119 -5.30 22.55 23.27
CA PRO A 119 -5.49 23.89 23.75
C PRO A 119 -4.36 24.76 23.19
N ASP A 120 -4.70 25.61 22.21
CA ASP A 120 -3.83 26.58 21.53
C ASP A 120 -2.35 26.14 21.38
N PRO A 121 -2.09 25.12 20.55
CA PRO A 121 -0.82 24.43 20.54
C PRO A 121 0.25 25.29 19.85
N LYS A 122 1.41 25.48 20.51
CA LYS A 122 2.57 26.19 19.95
C LYS A 122 3.42 25.26 19.09
N TRP A 123 3.43 25.50 17.78
CA TRP A 123 4.14 24.64 16.83
C TRP A 123 5.60 25.06 16.61
N GLU A 124 6.52 24.11 16.75
CA GLU A 124 7.95 24.27 16.40
C GLU A 124 8.29 23.58 15.08
N LYS A 125 9.07 24.23 14.21
CA LYS A 125 9.50 23.62 12.94
C LYS A 125 10.64 22.62 13.19
N VAL A 126 10.40 21.34 12.91
CA VAL A 126 11.42 20.27 13.07
C VAL A 126 11.99 19.75 11.76
N GLY A 127 11.30 20.00 10.64
CA GLY A 127 11.69 19.40 9.37
C GLY A 127 10.85 19.87 8.19
N GLN A 128 11.05 19.18 7.07
CA GLN A 128 10.36 19.44 5.81
C GLN A 128 9.96 18.12 5.16
N ILE A 129 8.75 18.05 4.58
CA ILE A 129 8.38 16.89 3.77
C ILE A 129 9.32 16.82 2.57
N GLN A 130 10.04 15.70 2.49
CA GLN A 130 10.91 15.37 1.38
C GLN A 130 10.08 14.69 0.29
N GLU A 131 9.32 13.66 0.66
CA GLU A 131 8.51 12.88 -0.27
C GLU A 131 7.22 12.36 0.40
N LEU A 132 6.18 12.14 -0.43
CA LEU A 132 4.95 11.48 -0.03
C LEU A 132 4.76 10.23 -0.88
N TYR A 133 4.41 9.12 -0.24
CA TYR A 133 4.18 7.84 -0.89
C TYR A 133 2.81 7.27 -0.55
N MET A 134 2.10 6.85 -1.58
CA MET A 134 0.84 6.10 -1.46
C MET A 134 1.06 4.67 -1.95
N TYR A 135 0.42 3.70 -1.29
CA TYR A 135 0.47 2.29 -1.67
C TYR A 135 -0.95 1.76 -1.86
N PRO A 136 -1.59 1.99 -3.01
CA PRO A 136 -3.00 1.61 -3.23
C PRO A 136 -3.24 0.10 -3.05
N LEU A 137 -2.28 -0.71 -3.48
CA LEU A 137 -2.26 -2.15 -3.26
C LEU A 137 -1.42 -2.48 -2.01
N LYS A 138 -1.99 -3.24 -1.07
CA LYS A 138 -1.27 -3.76 0.09
C LYS A 138 -0.06 -4.56 -0.39
N SER A 139 1.11 -4.20 0.12
CA SER A 139 2.42 -4.72 -0.31
C SER A 139 2.83 -4.43 -1.76
N GLY A 140 2.01 -3.75 -2.56
CA GLY A 140 2.37 -3.31 -3.91
C GLY A 140 3.41 -2.20 -3.94
N ARG A 141 3.76 -1.77 -5.16
CA ARG A 141 4.72 -0.69 -5.42
C ARG A 141 4.18 0.65 -4.90
N GLY A 142 5.06 1.43 -4.29
CA GLY A 142 4.74 2.79 -3.84
C GLY A 142 4.64 3.76 -5.01
N LYS A 143 3.68 4.67 -4.93
CA LYS A 143 3.53 5.80 -5.85
C LYS A 143 3.98 7.06 -5.13
N ASN A 144 5.04 7.69 -5.63
CA ASN A 144 5.43 9.04 -5.20
C ASN A 144 4.35 10.03 -5.66
N VAL A 145 3.84 10.84 -4.75
CA VAL A 145 2.80 11.84 -5.02
C VAL A 145 3.28 13.22 -4.59
N ARG A 146 2.88 14.25 -5.33
CA ARG A 146 3.23 15.65 -5.01
C ARG A 146 2.25 16.29 -4.05
N GLU A 147 0.98 15.94 -4.20
CA GLU A 147 -0.13 16.42 -3.38
C GLU A 147 -1.12 15.28 -3.16
N CYS A 148 -1.77 15.27 -2.00
CA CYS A 148 -2.81 14.33 -1.64
C CYS A 148 -3.66 14.90 -0.50
N ASP A 149 -4.87 14.37 -0.38
CA ASP A 149 -5.72 14.64 0.77
C ASP A 149 -5.36 13.69 1.92
N PHE A 150 -5.35 14.22 3.14
CA PHE A 150 -5.25 13.43 4.35
C PHE A 150 -6.66 13.08 4.85
N THR A 151 -6.91 11.80 5.11
CA THR A 151 -8.20 11.30 5.58
C THR A 151 -7.99 10.32 6.74
N GLU A 152 -9.06 10.00 7.46
CA GLU A 152 -9.02 9.01 8.55
C GLU A 152 -8.54 7.62 8.10
N TYR A 153 -8.68 7.28 6.82
CA TYR A 153 -8.28 6.01 6.23
C TYR A 153 -6.87 6.01 5.60
N GLY A 154 -6.16 7.14 5.68
CA GLY A 154 -4.87 7.35 5.01
C GLY A 154 -4.96 8.35 3.86
N MET A 155 -3.90 8.40 3.05
CA MET A 155 -3.82 9.30 1.90
C MET A 155 -4.91 9.00 0.87
N LYS A 156 -5.50 10.05 0.30
CA LYS A 156 -6.47 9.99 -0.80
C LYS A 156 -5.96 10.82 -1.98
N LEU A 157 -6.09 10.29 -3.19
CA LEU A 157 -5.72 10.96 -4.43
C LEU A 157 -6.95 11.01 -5.34
N ASP A 158 -7.42 12.23 -5.60
CA ASP A 158 -8.55 12.52 -6.47
C ASP A 158 -8.05 13.20 -7.74
N ASP A 159 -8.08 12.48 -8.86
CA ASP A 159 -7.80 13.02 -10.18
C ASP A 159 -9.13 13.24 -10.91
N ALA A 160 -9.40 14.45 -11.40
CA ALA A 160 -10.67 14.78 -12.04
C ALA A 160 -10.97 13.83 -13.23
N GLY A 161 -12.13 13.17 -13.19
CA GLY A 161 -12.54 12.19 -14.21
C GLY A 161 -11.88 10.82 -14.06
N LYS A 162 -11.22 10.54 -12.92
CA LYS A 162 -10.64 9.24 -12.61
C LYS A 162 -11.13 8.69 -11.28
N PHE A 163 -10.99 7.39 -11.12
CA PHE A 163 -11.25 6.67 -9.89
C PHE A 163 -10.39 7.21 -8.74
N THR A 164 -11.00 7.46 -7.58
CA THR A 164 -10.31 7.91 -6.37
C THR A 164 -9.43 6.80 -5.80
N LEU A 165 -8.13 7.05 -5.67
CA LEU A 165 -7.23 6.12 -4.97
C LEU A 165 -7.12 6.48 -3.49
N ARG A 166 -7.04 5.44 -2.66
CA ARG A 166 -6.74 5.51 -1.25
C ARG A 166 -5.63 4.55 -0.90
N ASP A 167 -4.91 4.90 0.14
CA ASP A 167 -3.82 4.10 0.66
C ASP A 167 -4.31 2.72 1.15
N ARG A 168 -3.66 1.65 0.70
CA ARG A 168 -3.98 0.24 0.99
C ARG A 168 -5.47 -0.11 0.85
N MET A 169 -6.11 0.35 -0.23
CA MET A 169 -7.52 0.06 -0.52
C MET A 169 -7.75 -1.27 -1.24
N PHE A 170 -6.68 -1.89 -1.77
CA PHE A 170 -6.69 -3.22 -2.35
C PHE A 170 -5.80 -4.18 -1.56
N LEU A 171 -6.13 -5.46 -1.53
CA LEU A 171 -5.28 -6.54 -1.00
C LEU A 171 -5.32 -7.76 -1.91
N VAL A 172 -4.26 -8.57 -1.87
CA VAL A 172 -4.27 -9.91 -2.46
C VAL A 172 -4.67 -10.91 -1.39
N TYR A 173 -5.51 -11.90 -1.72
CA TYR A 173 -5.84 -13.00 -0.83
C TYR A 173 -5.79 -14.34 -1.55
N ASN A 174 -5.60 -15.41 -0.79
CA ASN A 174 -5.67 -16.77 -1.31
C ASN A 174 -7.14 -17.22 -1.40
N GLU A 175 -7.54 -17.71 -2.57
CA GLU A 175 -8.92 -18.05 -2.91
C GLU A 175 -9.55 -19.10 -1.97
N GLU A 176 -8.78 -20.14 -1.63
CA GLU A 176 -9.26 -21.27 -0.83
C GLU A 176 -9.35 -20.92 0.66
N THR A 177 -8.32 -20.26 1.20
CA THR A 177 -8.18 -20.02 2.64
C THR A 177 -8.76 -18.67 3.10
N GLY A 178 -9.01 -17.74 2.17
CA GLY A 178 -9.38 -16.36 2.46
C GLY A 178 -8.28 -15.55 3.15
N ARG A 179 -7.06 -16.09 3.31
CA ARG A 179 -5.95 -15.40 3.99
C ARG A 179 -5.30 -14.40 3.04
N PHE A 180 -5.11 -13.18 3.53
CA PHE A 180 -4.34 -12.17 2.79
C PHE A 180 -2.92 -12.65 2.47
N GLN A 181 -2.40 -12.18 1.34
CA GLN A 181 -1.05 -12.43 0.87
C GLN A 181 -0.31 -11.10 0.79
N THR A 182 0.95 -11.11 1.19
CA THR A 182 1.77 -9.90 1.28
C THR A 182 3.15 -10.13 0.70
N GLY A 183 3.96 -9.07 0.63
CA GLY A 183 5.37 -9.15 0.24
C GLY A 183 6.23 -10.05 1.15
N ARG A 184 5.68 -10.49 2.29
CA ARG A 184 6.31 -11.48 3.17
C ARG A 184 6.24 -12.91 2.63
N GLN A 185 5.20 -13.23 1.86
CA GLN A 185 5.00 -14.52 1.20
C GLN A 185 5.49 -14.44 -0.25
N TYR A 186 5.16 -13.36 -0.95
CA TYR A 186 5.53 -13.13 -2.34
C TYR A 186 6.31 -11.82 -2.47
N PRO A 187 7.64 -11.83 -2.27
CA PRO A 187 8.45 -10.60 -2.30
C PRO A 187 8.24 -9.77 -3.57
N THR A 188 8.09 -10.42 -4.72
CA THR A 188 7.83 -9.76 -6.02
C THR A 188 6.54 -8.95 -6.07
N LEU A 189 5.57 -9.14 -5.14
CA LEU A 189 4.36 -8.31 -5.04
C LEU A 189 4.69 -6.81 -4.90
N ILE A 190 5.83 -6.46 -4.29
CA ILE A 190 6.30 -5.07 -4.18
C ILE A 190 6.58 -4.40 -5.53
N LEU A 191 6.71 -5.17 -6.60
CA LEU A 191 6.94 -4.69 -7.96
C LEU A 191 5.65 -4.38 -8.72
N VAL A 192 4.49 -4.83 -8.19
CA VAL A 192 3.19 -4.60 -8.82
C VAL A 192 2.73 -3.17 -8.55
N SER A 193 2.61 -2.35 -9.60
CA SER A 193 1.97 -1.03 -9.49
C SER A 193 0.49 -1.09 -9.85
N LEU A 194 -0.29 -0.28 -9.15
CA LEU A 194 -1.72 -0.06 -9.39
C LEU A 194 -1.93 1.41 -9.72
N SER A 195 -2.58 1.69 -10.85
CA SER A 195 -2.87 3.05 -11.33
C SER A 195 -4.30 3.18 -11.86
N THR A 196 -4.79 4.41 -11.96
CA THR A 196 -6.14 4.72 -12.47
C THR A 196 -6.11 4.93 -13.97
N VAL A 197 -7.10 4.37 -14.67
CA VAL A 197 -7.29 4.53 -16.11
C VAL A 197 -8.34 5.61 -16.36
N ASP A 198 -9.53 5.41 -15.81
CA ASP A 198 -10.68 6.31 -15.90
C ASP A 198 -11.47 6.29 -14.58
N GLU A 199 -12.72 6.73 -14.63
CA GLU A 199 -13.64 6.88 -13.50
C GLU A 199 -14.01 5.56 -12.79
N ASN A 200 -13.93 4.41 -13.45
CA ASN A 200 -14.22 3.11 -12.83
C ASN A 200 -13.18 2.01 -13.12
N LYS A 201 -12.16 2.28 -13.93
CA LYS A 201 -11.11 1.30 -14.27
C LYS A 201 -9.78 1.61 -13.64
N VAL A 202 -9.12 0.55 -13.19
CA VAL A 202 -7.75 0.56 -12.71
C VAL A 202 -6.90 -0.42 -13.51
N LYS A 203 -5.58 -0.25 -13.43
CA LYS A 203 -4.59 -1.03 -14.15
C LYS A 203 -3.57 -1.60 -13.18
N LEU A 204 -3.28 -2.90 -13.31
CA LEU A 204 -2.11 -3.53 -12.72
C LEU A 204 -1.01 -3.68 -13.77
N GLU A 205 0.22 -3.42 -13.36
CA GLU A 205 1.40 -3.57 -14.20
C GLU A 205 2.60 -4.04 -13.35
N ALA A 206 3.45 -4.86 -13.96
CA ALA A 206 4.73 -5.28 -13.41
C ALA A 206 5.67 -5.60 -14.59
N VAL A 207 6.98 -5.48 -14.38
CA VAL A 207 7.98 -5.78 -15.40
C VAL A 207 7.86 -7.24 -15.83
N GLY A 208 7.85 -7.49 -17.15
CA GLY A 208 7.74 -8.83 -17.72
C GLY A 208 6.31 -9.38 -17.85
N MET A 209 5.29 -8.63 -17.45
CA MET A 209 3.88 -9.00 -17.60
C MET A 209 3.14 -7.96 -18.46
N PRO A 210 2.31 -8.38 -19.44
CA PRO A 210 1.34 -7.48 -20.07
C PRO A 210 0.42 -6.88 -19.01
N SER A 211 0.16 -5.57 -19.05
CA SER A 211 -0.73 -4.93 -18.08
C SER A 211 -2.17 -5.46 -18.21
N VAL A 212 -2.88 -5.54 -17.08
CA VAL A 212 -4.32 -5.84 -17.04
C VAL A 212 -5.10 -4.60 -16.59
N ILE A 213 -6.20 -4.31 -17.28
CA ILE A 213 -7.13 -3.23 -16.95
C ILE A 213 -8.46 -3.90 -16.62
N PHE A 214 -9.06 -3.54 -15.48
CA PHE A 214 -10.33 -4.10 -15.03
C PHE A 214 -11.19 -3.03 -14.37
N GLU A 215 -12.49 -3.28 -14.32
CA GLU A 215 -13.45 -2.41 -13.63
C GLU A 215 -13.44 -2.67 -12.13
N VAL A 216 -13.39 -1.60 -11.35
CA VAL A 216 -13.53 -1.68 -9.90
C VAL A 216 -15.01 -1.89 -9.56
N PRO A 217 -15.35 -2.84 -8.68
CA PRO A 217 -16.73 -3.06 -8.23
C PRO A 217 -17.35 -1.79 -7.64
N LYS A 218 -18.59 -1.47 -8.04
CA LYS A 218 -19.27 -0.20 -7.71
C LYS A 218 -20.02 -0.22 -6.37
N ASN A 219 -20.42 -1.40 -5.88
CA ASN A 219 -21.37 -1.53 -4.77
C ASN A 219 -20.67 -1.80 -3.43
N LEU A 220 -19.99 -0.78 -2.89
CA LEU A 220 -19.28 -0.88 -1.60
C LEU A 220 -20.14 -1.26 -0.39
N LYS A 221 -21.47 -1.14 -0.49
CA LYS A 221 -22.41 -1.34 0.62
C LYS A 221 -23.23 -2.62 0.51
N ASP A 222 -23.12 -3.35 -0.61
CA ASP A 222 -23.87 -4.59 -0.76
C ASP A 222 -23.09 -5.73 -0.06
N ALA A 223 -23.57 -6.11 1.13
CA ALA A 223 -22.98 -7.19 1.90
C ALA A 223 -23.07 -8.55 1.18
N SER A 224 -23.93 -8.70 0.17
CA SER A 224 -24.04 -9.94 -0.60
C SER A 224 -22.87 -10.17 -1.56
N GLU A 225 -22.15 -9.11 -1.95
CA GLU A 225 -20.94 -9.18 -2.78
C GLU A 225 -19.66 -9.29 -1.94
N ALA A 226 -19.79 -9.26 -0.61
CA ALA A 226 -18.65 -9.27 0.30
C ALA A 226 -18.02 -10.66 0.44
N VAL A 227 -16.71 -10.73 0.21
CA VAL A 227 -15.87 -11.89 0.53
C VAL A 227 -15.24 -11.71 1.90
N GLN A 228 -15.33 -12.74 2.74
CA GLN A 228 -14.67 -12.77 4.03
C GLN A 228 -13.18 -13.08 3.85
N CYS A 229 -12.33 -12.10 4.15
CA CYS A 229 -10.88 -12.25 4.23
C CYS A 229 -10.40 -12.33 5.68
N LYS A 230 -9.21 -12.89 5.86
CA LYS A 230 -8.51 -12.99 7.14
C LYS A 230 -7.17 -12.28 7.05
N MET A 231 -7.02 -11.22 7.84
CA MET A 231 -5.77 -10.51 8.05
C MET A 231 -4.99 -11.14 9.22
N TRP A 232 -4.15 -10.33 9.86
CA TRP A 232 -3.27 -10.74 10.94
C TRP A 232 -4.01 -11.43 12.07
N TRP A 233 -3.42 -12.52 12.58
CA TRP A 233 -3.98 -13.32 13.66
C TRP A 233 -5.42 -13.80 13.42
N GLY A 234 -5.85 -13.87 12.16
CA GLY A 234 -7.20 -14.27 11.80
C GLY A 234 -8.24 -13.16 11.87
N GLU A 235 -7.82 -11.89 11.99
CA GLU A 235 -8.72 -10.74 11.99
C GLU A 235 -9.67 -10.81 10.78
N PRO A 236 -10.99 -10.89 11.01
CA PRO A 236 -11.95 -10.92 9.92
C PRO A 236 -12.08 -9.53 9.30
N VAL A 237 -11.82 -9.43 7.99
CA VAL A 237 -12.09 -8.22 7.20
C VAL A 237 -12.93 -8.58 5.99
N LYS A 238 -13.73 -7.64 5.50
CA LYS A 238 -14.53 -7.83 4.28
C LYS A 238 -13.91 -7.07 3.12
N CYS A 239 -14.00 -7.65 1.94
CA CYS A 239 -13.62 -7.02 0.69
C CYS A 239 -14.58 -7.44 -0.42
N ILE A 240 -14.57 -6.72 -1.54
CA ILE A 240 -15.26 -7.11 -2.76
C ILE A 240 -14.24 -7.67 -3.72
N ASP A 241 -14.53 -8.83 -4.30
CA ASP A 241 -13.64 -9.44 -5.29
C ASP A 241 -13.62 -8.63 -6.60
N CYS A 242 -12.42 -8.38 -7.15
CA CYS A 242 -12.25 -7.59 -8.37
C CYS A 242 -12.42 -8.40 -9.67
N GLY A 243 -12.84 -9.65 -9.59
CA GLY A 243 -13.10 -10.52 -10.73
C GLY A 243 -11.89 -11.34 -11.19
N THR A 244 -12.15 -12.16 -12.22
CA THR A 244 -11.22 -13.17 -12.72
C THR A 244 -9.98 -12.57 -13.37
N GLU A 245 -10.11 -11.50 -14.15
CA GLU A 245 -8.98 -10.91 -14.89
C GLU A 245 -7.81 -10.47 -13.99
N PRO A 246 -7.99 -9.65 -12.93
CA PRO A 246 -6.90 -9.33 -12.02
C PRO A 246 -6.44 -10.53 -11.18
N ALA A 247 -7.33 -11.48 -10.85
CA ALA A 247 -6.99 -12.69 -10.09
C ALA A 247 -6.03 -13.61 -10.86
N GLU A 248 -6.33 -13.90 -12.14
CA GLU A 248 -5.47 -14.69 -13.01
C GLU A 248 -4.12 -13.99 -13.24
N TRP A 249 -4.14 -12.66 -13.43
CA TRP A 249 -2.92 -11.87 -13.62
C TRP A 249 -1.99 -11.94 -12.40
N LEU A 250 -2.53 -11.74 -11.20
CA LEU A 250 -1.78 -11.80 -9.95
C LEU A 250 -1.26 -13.21 -9.66
N SER A 251 -2.10 -14.23 -9.88
CA SER A 251 -1.68 -15.63 -9.76
C SER A 251 -0.51 -15.91 -10.71
N ARG A 252 -0.61 -15.52 -11.98
CA ARG A 252 0.44 -15.77 -12.96
C ARG A 252 1.75 -15.09 -12.58
N PHE A 253 1.68 -13.83 -12.13
CA PHE A 253 2.87 -13.09 -11.75
C PHE A 253 3.54 -13.60 -10.48
N LEU A 254 2.76 -13.99 -9.46
CA LEU A 254 3.30 -14.30 -8.12
C LEU A 254 3.60 -15.78 -7.92
N THR A 255 2.89 -16.69 -8.61
CA THR A 255 3.01 -18.14 -8.44
C THR A 255 3.29 -18.89 -9.73
N GLY A 256 3.16 -18.24 -10.90
CA GLY A 256 3.24 -18.91 -12.20
C GLY A 256 2.00 -19.74 -12.56
N THR A 257 0.95 -19.73 -11.72
CA THR A 257 -0.32 -20.45 -11.96
C THR A 257 -1.40 -19.50 -12.47
N THR A 258 -2.49 -20.02 -13.03
CA THR A 258 -3.62 -19.18 -13.47
C THR A 258 -4.66 -18.94 -12.39
N SER A 259 -4.55 -19.57 -11.22
CA SER A 259 -5.50 -19.44 -10.12
C SER A 259 -4.83 -19.57 -8.76
N GLY A 260 -5.60 -19.35 -7.68
CA GLY A 260 -5.18 -19.49 -6.29
C GLY A 260 -5.03 -18.16 -5.55
N LEU A 261 -4.81 -17.05 -6.27
CA LEU A 261 -4.77 -15.70 -5.71
C LEU A 261 -5.84 -14.82 -6.34
N ARG A 262 -6.45 -13.97 -5.51
CA ARG A 262 -7.51 -13.03 -5.91
C ARG A 262 -7.22 -11.62 -5.39
N LEU A 263 -7.84 -10.63 -6.02
CA LEU A 263 -7.72 -9.22 -5.64
C LEU A 263 -9.00 -8.76 -4.93
N GLY A 264 -8.86 -8.39 -3.67
CA GLY A 264 -9.92 -7.78 -2.87
C GLY A 264 -9.85 -6.27 -2.88
N TYR A 265 -11.00 -5.62 -3.00
CA TYR A 265 -11.21 -4.19 -2.91
C TYR A 265 -11.97 -3.83 -1.63
N THR A 266 -11.60 -2.74 -0.95
CA THR A 266 -12.19 -2.37 0.33
C THR A 266 -13.69 -2.05 0.24
N MET A 267 -14.44 -2.34 1.31
CA MET A 267 -15.82 -1.87 1.51
C MET A 267 -15.90 -0.52 2.25
N MET A 268 -14.74 0.08 2.58
CA MET A 268 -14.61 1.29 3.42
C MET A 268 -15.04 1.09 4.88
N ASP A 269 -15.11 -0.17 5.33
CA ASP A 269 -15.40 -0.50 6.73
C ASP A 269 -14.25 -0.15 7.67
N ARG A 270 -14.59 0.28 8.89
CA ARG A 270 -13.64 0.50 9.97
C ARG A 270 -13.20 -0.85 10.57
N ARG A 271 -11.92 -0.95 10.91
CA ARG A 271 -11.39 -2.09 11.67
C ARG A 271 -11.46 -1.80 13.16
N ASN A 272 -11.82 -2.80 13.96
CA ASN A 272 -11.78 -2.72 15.41
C ASN A 272 -10.62 -3.58 15.92
N VAL A 273 -9.56 -2.92 16.40
CA VAL A 273 -8.33 -3.57 16.88
C VAL A 273 -8.29 -3.71 18.42
N PHE A 274 -9.37 -3.42 19.13
CA PHE A 274 -9.46 -3.63 20.59
C PHE A 274 -10.15 -4.93 20.99
N VAL A 275 -10.70 -5.64 20.02
CA VAL A 275 -11.23 -6.98 20.19
C VAL A 275 -10.20 -8.02 19.77
N ASP A 276 -10.43 -9.29 20.11
CA ASP A 276 -9.61 -10.37 19.59
C ASP A 276 -9.66 -10.37 18.06
N PRO A 277 -8.53 -10.63 17.38
CA PRO A 277 -7.28 -11.14 17.94
C PRO A 277 -6.26 -10.05 18.34
N TRP A 278 -6.59 -8.77 18.18
CA TRP A 278 -5.65 -7.66 18.39
C TRP A 278 -5.52 -7.19 19.83
N LYS A 279 -6.52 -7.48 20.68
CA LYS A 279 -6.63 -7.00 22.07
C LYS A 279 -5.33 -7.08 22.87
N LYS A 280 -4.61 -8.21 22.79
CA LYS A 280 -3.33 -8.38 23.52
C LYS A 280 -2.22 -7.45 23.01
N PHE A 281 -2.17 -7.22 21.70
CA PHE A 281 -1.18 -6.35 21.08
C PHE A 281 -1.47 -4.86 21.35
N THR A 282 -2.74 -4.46 21.39
CA THR A 282 -3.12 -3.04 21.56
C THR A 282 -3.09 -2.58 23.01
N GLN A 283 -3.19 -3.48 23.99
CA GLN A 283 -3.15 -3.16 25.43
C GLN A 283 -1.92 -2.34 25.88
N VAL A 284 -0.78 -2.49 25.21
CA VAL A 284 0.45 -1.74 25.56
C VAL A 284 0.49 -0.33 24.95
N TYR A 285 -0.38 -0.02 23.98
CA TYR A 285 -0.41 1.25 23.26
C TYR A 285 -1.65 2.06 23.64
N ARG A 286 -1.56 2.77 24.78
CA ARG A 286 -2.69 3.52 25.37
C ARG A 286 -3.22 4.67 24.49
N THR A 287 -2.41 5.14 23.55
CA THR A 287 -2.75 6.23 22.65
C THR A 287 -3.42 5.74 21.36
N LEU A 288 -3.38 4.45 21.05
CA LEU A 288 -4.03 3.92 19.85
C LEU A 288 -5.56 3.96 20.03
N ARG A 289 -6.29 4.25 18.94
CA ARG A 289 -7.75 4.15 18.82
C ARG A 289 -8.14 3.39 17.55
N SER A 290 -9.41 2.99 17.41
CA SER A 290 -9.88 2.23 16.24
C SER A 290 -9.87 3.09 14.99
N GLU A 291 -10.12 4.39 15.16
CA GLU A 291 -10.17 5.39 14.10
C GLU A 291 -8.79 5.69 13.52
N ASP A 292 -7.72 5.36 14.26
CA ASP A 292 -6.36 5.50 13.80
C ASP A 292 -5.98 4.40 12.80
N THR A 293 -6.84 3.38 12.60
CA THR A 293 -6.62 2.30 11.66
C THR A 293 -6.91 2.68 10.22
N GLY A 294 -6.01 2.26 9.31
CA GLY A 294 -6.23 2.37 7.87
C GLY A 294 -7.15 1.27 7.35
N LEU A 295 -7.34 1.23 6.03
CA LEU A 295 -8.12 0.18 5.34
C LEU A 295 -7.41 -1.19 5.49
N PHE A 296 -6.65 -1.62 4.49
CA PHE A 296 -5.85 -2.85 4.58
C PHE A 296 -4.41 -2.58 5.02
N SER A 297 -4.15 -1.43 5.66
CA SER A 297 -2.89 -1.15 6.37
C SER A 297 -2.65 -2.17 7.49
N ASP A 298 -1.42 -2.33 7.98
CA ASP A 298 -1.18 -3.30 9.06
C ASP A 298 -1.82 -2.85 10.37
N LEU A 299 -1.60 -1.59 10.75
CA LEU A 299 -2.25 -0.98 11.91
C LEU A 299 -2.76 0.42 11.57
N ALA A 300 -1.86 1.42 11.50
CA ALA A 300 -2.24 2.83 11.39
C ALA A 300 -2.45 3.30 9.94
N SER A 301 -3.21 4.40 9.77
CA SER A 301 -3.50 5.05 8.49
C SER A 301 -2.29 5.71 7.82
N TYR A 302 -1.29 6.08 8.60
CA TYR A 302 -0.06 6.72 8.11
C TYR A 302 1.16 6.10 8.76
N MET A 303 2.24 6.04 7.99
CA MET A 303 3.59 5.86 8.53
C MET A 303 4.44 7.07 8.18
N LEU A 304 5.07 7.66 9.18
CA LEU A 304 6.07 8.70 9.02
C LEU A 304 7.45 8.12 9.31
N MET A 305 8.48 8.63 8.61
CA MET A 305 9.87 8.41 8.96
C MET A 305 10.73 9.59 8.51
N THR A 306 11.94 9.69 9.05
CA THR A 306 12.91 10.70 8.60
C THR A 306 14.00 10.13 7.69
N THR A 307 14.59 10.99 6.85
CA THR A 307 15.73 10.61 6.00
C THR A 307 16.98 10.32 6.84
N SER A 308 17.23 11.15 7.86
CA SER A 308 18.36 11.02 8.78
C SER A 308 18.36 9.68 9.53
N SER A 309 17.19 9.16 9.94
CA SER A 309 17.06 7.83 10.55
C SER A 309 17.56 6.71 9.64
N VAL A 310 17.27 6.78 8.34
CA VAL A 310 17.72 5.77 7.37
C VAL A 310 19.19 5.95 7.01
N GLU A 311 19.66 7.19 6.91
CA GLU A 311 21.08 7.49 6.73
C GLU A 311 21.91 6.91 7.88
N GLN A 312 21.51 7.13 9.14
CA GLN A 312 22.21 6.56 10.29
C GLN A 312 22.15 5.03 10.34
N LEU A 313 21.04 4.42 9.90
CA LEU A 313 21.00 2.97 9.74
C LEU A 313 21.99 2.49 8.68
N ASN A 314 22.06 3.18 7.55
CA ASN A 314 22.94 2.83 6.43
C ASN A 314 24.42 2.92 6.77
N GLU A 315 24.82 3.75 7.74
CA GLU A 315 26.20 3.78 8.26
C GLU A 315 26.65 2.45 8.88
N LYS A 316 25.70 1.60 9.30
CA LYS A 316 25.97 0.30 9.92
C LYS A 316 25.74 -0.90 8.99
N LEU A 317 25.29 -0.66 7.76
CA LEU A 317 24.97 -1.72 6.80
C LEU A 317 26.07 -1.84 5.75
N GLU A 318 26.43 -3.09 5.41
CA GLU A 318 27.34 -3.35 4.29
C GLU A 318 26.71 -2.93 2.95
N THR A 319 25.42 -3.22 2.77
CA THR A 319 24.62 -2.79 1.63
C THR A 319 23.56 -1.78 2.09
N PRO A 320 23.66 -0.51 1.69
CA PRO A 320 22.68 0.51 2.05
C PRO A 320 21.28 0.15 1.53
N VAL A 321 20.28 0.53 2.32
CA VAL A 321 18.86 0.33 2.03
C VAL A 321 18.17 1.65 1.69
N SER A 322 17.16 1.58 0.81
CA SER A 322 16.29 2.72 0.50
C SER A 322 15.23 2.92 1.57
N THR A 323 14.80 4.17 1.79
CA THR A 323 13.62 4.52 2.60
C THR A 323 12.36 3.75 2.16
N LEU A 324 12.27 3.39 0.87
CA LEU A 324 11.15 2.63 0.32
C LEU A 324 11.01 1.21 0.89
N GLN A 325 12.08 0.61 1.43
CA GLN A 325 12.00 -0.68 2.14
C GLN A 325 11.13 -0.60 3.40
N PHE A 326 11.07 0.58 4.02
CA PHE A 326 10.28 0.86 5.22
C PHE A 326 8.85 1.27 4.91
N ARG A 327 8.57 1.58 3.65
CA ARG A 327 7.24 1.92 3.10
C ARG A 327 6.55 3.09 3.82
N PRO A 328 7.24 4.21 4.10
CA PRO A 328 6.63 5.37 4.73
C PRO A 328 5.55 5.95 3.82
N ASN A 329 4.53 6.57 4.40
CA ASN A 329 3.69 7.49 3.66
C ASN A 329 4.31 8.89 3.60
N ILE A 330 4.92 9.32 4.70
CA ILE A 330 5.45 10.67 4.87
C ILE A 330 6.95 10.53 5.16
N LEU A 331 7.78 10.99 4.24
CA LEU A 331 9.22 11.05 4.43
C LEU A 331 9.62 12.49 4.72
N VAL A 332 10.28 12.70 5.86
CA VAL A 332 10.64 14.04 6.36
C VAL A 332 12.15 14.18 6.38
N SER A 333 12.67 15.30 5.88
CA SER A 333 14.06 15.68 6.11
C SER A 333 14.17 16.40 7.46
N THR A 334 15.04 15.88 8.32
CA THR A 334 15.40 16.45 9.64
C THR A 334 16.91 16.47 9.81
N GLN A 335 17.39 17.07 10.90
CA GLN A 335 18.83 17.17 11.19
C GLN A 335 19.34 16.02 12.04
N GLN A 336 18.57 15.57 13.04
CA GLN A 336 18.98 14.44 13.88
C GLN A 336 18.19 13.17 13.50
N PRO A 337 18.83 12.00 13.58
CA PRO A 337 18.15 10.72 13.39
C PRO A 337 17.20 10.44 14.57
N PHE A 338 16.09 9.76 14.26
CA PHE A 338 15.08 9.29 15.19
C PHE A 338 14.32 10.37 15.99
N GLU A 339 14.43 11.65 15.61
CA GLU A 339 13.63 12.72 16.24
C GLU A 339 12.13 12.46 16.13
N GLU A 340 11.69 11.74 15.09
CA GLU A 340 10.29 11.39 14.88
C GLU A 340 9.66 10.56 16.01
N ASP A 341 10.47 9.86 16.80
CA ASP A 341 9.98 9.05 17.92
C ASP A 341 9.45 9.92 19.08
N GLU A 342 9.95 11.15 19.21
CA GLU A 342 9.57 12.11 20.26
C GLU A 342 8.42 13.04 19.84
N TRP A 343 7.96 12.94 18.58
CA TRP A 343 6.88 13.79 18.08
C TRP A 343 5.53 13.22 18.50
N GLU A 344 4.86 13.86 19.46
CA GLU A 344 3.51 13.47 19.86
C GLU A 344 2.46 13.95 18.85
N TRP A 345 2.57 15.21 18.42
CA TRP A 345 1.66 15.85 17.47
C TRP A 345 2.43 16.53 16.35
N ILE A 346 2.00 16.28 15.13
CA ILE A 346 2.65 16.73 13.91
C ILE A 346 1.64 17.53 13.09
N LYS A 347 1.97 18.78 12.79
CA LYS A 347 1.22 19.64 11.87
C LYS A 347 1.93 19.71 10.53
N ILE A 348 1.20 19.47 9.46
CA ILE A 348 1.69 19.57 8.08
C ILE A 348 0.90 20.67 7.37
N GLY A 349 1.61 21.70 6.90
CA GLY A 349 0.98 22.87 6.30
C GLY A 349 0.01 23.56 7.27
N GLU A 350 -1.11 24.07 6.75
CA GLU A 350 -2.08 24.82 7.56
C GLU A 350 -3.10 23.95 8.29
N ARG A 351 -3.50 22.83 7.66
CA ARG A 351 -4.73 22.09 8.02
C ARG A 351 -4.51 20.69 8.55
N VAL A 352 -3.42 20.03 8.17
CA VAL A 352 -3.20 18.63 8.53
C VAL A 352 -2.57 18.60 9.91
N VAL A 353 -3.25 17.97 10.87
CA VAL A 353 -2.71 17.67 12.20
C VAL A 353 -2.88 16.18 12.42
N ILE A 354 -1.77 15.48 12.64
CA ILE A 354 -1.73 14.05 12.92
C ILE A 354 -1.09 13.82 14.29
N ARG A 355 -1.51 12.74 14.93
CA ARG A 355 -1.00 12.32 16.22
C ARG A 355 -0.16 11.07 16.05
N ASN A 356 0.98 11.01 16.71
CA ASN A 356 1.76 9.80 16.78
C ASN A 356 1.13 8.84 17.79
N VAL A 357 0.80 7.64 17.32
CA VAL A 357 0.06 6.64 18.11
C VAL A 357 0.96 5.53 18.62
N LYS A 358 2.07 5.24 17.94
CA LYS A 358 3.10 4.29 18.40
C LYS A 358 4.31 4.28 17.45
N PRO A 359 5.48 3.86 17.94
CA PRO A 359 6.56 3.39 17.08
C PRO A 359 6.10 2.23 16.19
N CYS A 360 6.61 2.16 14.97
CA CYS A 360 6.30 1.07 14.05
C CYS A 360 7.40 0.01 14.11
N SER A 361 7.05 -1.16 14.66
CA SER A 361 7.93 -2.33 14.67
C SER A 361 8.17 -2.85 13.25
N ARG A 362 9.38 -3.38 13.02
CA ARG A 362 9.82 -3.79 11.69
C ARG A 362 9.69 -5.29 11.50
N CYS A 363 9.19 -5.68 10.34
CA CYS A 363 9.02 -7.08 9.93
C CYS A 363 9.89 -7.39 8.71
N LYS A 364 9.98 -8.68 8.33
CA LYS A 364 10.85 -9.15 7.23
C LYS A 364 10.62 -8.50 5.86
N LEU A 365 9.52 -7.77 5.68
CA LEU A 365 9.27 -7.01 4.47
C LEU A 365 10.34 -5.92 4.23
N VAL A 366 10.98 -5.40 5.29
CA VAL A 366 12.05 -4.40 5.13
C VAL A 366 13.31 -4.97 4.47
N GLY A 367 13.47 -6.30 4.37
CA GLY A 367 14.57 -6.92 3.63
C GLY A 367 14.32 -7.03 2.13
N VAL A 368 13.13 -6.65 1.64
CA VAL A 368 12.79 -6.76 0.21
C VAL A 368 13.19 -5.50 -0.53
N ASN A 369 14.13 -5.63 -1.46
CA ASN A 369 14.59 -4.52 -2.28
C ASN A 369 13.46 -4.02 -3.21
N PRO A 370 13.08 -2.73 -3.14
CA PRO A 370 11.93 -2.15 -3.86
C PRO A 370 12.06 -2.17 -5.38
N GLU A 371 13.28 -2.28 -5.91
CA GLU A 371 13.52 -2.22 -7.36
C GLU A 371 13.46 -3.59 -8.03
N ASN A 372 13.87 -4.66 -7.34
CA ASN A 372 13.98 -5.99 -7.95
C ASN A 372 13.21 -7.10 -7.21
N GLY A 373 12.63 -6.82 -6.03
CA GLY A 373 11.85 -7.81 -5.26
C GLY A 373 12.69 -8.89 -4.60
N VAL A 374 14.03 -8.79 -4.65
CA VAL A 374 14.93 -9.74 -3.97
C VAL A 374 14.89 -9.45 -2.46
N MET A 375 14.67 -10.52 -1.67
CA MET A 375 14.62 -10.45 -0.22
C MET A 375 15.98 -10.84 0.38
N ASP A 376 16.59 -9.93 1.11
CA ASP A 376 17.59 -10.26 2.12
C ASP A 376 16.88 -10.82 3.36
N LYS A 377 17.37 -11.96 3.86
CA LYS A 377 16.77 -12.69 4.98
C LYS A 377 17.24 -12.18 6.34
N GLU A 378 18.37 -11.49 6.40
CA GLU A 378 18.96 -10.99 7.64
C GLU A 378 18.87 -9.47 7.73
N GLU A 379 19.33 -8.75 6.71
CA GLU A 379 19.40 -7.28 6.74
C GLU A 379 18.19 -6.62 6.07
N PRO A 380 17.81 -5.39 6.49
CA PRO A 380 18.37 -4.60 7.59
C PRO A 380 17.82 -5.00 8.98
N LEU A 381 17.03 -6.07 9.09
CA LEU A 381 16.36 -6.43 10.35
C LEU A 381 17.31 -6.76 11.49
N LYS A 382 18.40 -7.46 11.19
CA LYS A 382 19.43 -7.81 12.17
C LYS A 382 20.07 -6.56 12.77
N THR A 383 20.45 -5.61 11.92
CA THR A 383 20.98 -4.31 12.38
C THR A 383 19.92 -3.50 13.16
N LEU A 384 18.67 -3.45 12.69
CA LEU A 384 17.59 -2.73 13.37
C LEU A 384 17.34 -3.23 14.80
N LYS A 385 17.44 -4.55 15.04
CA LYS A 385 17.27 -5.12 16.39
C LYS A 385 18.29 -4.57 17.40
N SER A 386 19.49 -4.21 16.94
CA SER A 386 20.50 -3.60 17.82
C SER A 386 20.09 -2.20 18.30
N TYR A 387 19.25 -1.48 17.54
CA TYR A 387 18.70 -0.19 17.98
C TYR A 387 17.59 -0.37 19.01
N ASP A 388 16.71 -1.36 18.83
CA ASP A 388 15.60 -1.63 19.77
C ASP A 388 16.13 -1.97 21.17
N GLU A 389 17.24 -2.71 21.27
CA GLU A 389 17.93 -2.98 22.54
C GLU A 389 18.44 -1.68 23.20
N ILE A 390 18.98 -0.75 22.41
CA ILE A 390 19.50 0.54 22.89
C ILE A 390 18.36 1.50 23.29
N HIS A 391 17.27 1.56 22.52
CA HIS A 391 16.11 2.40 22.82
C HIS A 391 15.29 1.87 24.01
N TYR A 392 15.28 0.55 24.22
CA TYR A 392 14.67 -0.05 25.42
C TYR A 392 15.48 0.30 26.68
N LEU A 393 16.82 0.27 26.59
CA LEU A 393 17.70 0.69 27.70
C LEU A 393 17.55 2.18 28.03
N HIS A 394 17.44 3.06 27.03
CA HIS A 394 17.25 4.50 27.30
C HIS A 394 15.85 4.83 27.88
N ARG A 395 14.78 4.14 27.45
CA ARG A 395 13.43 4.35 28.00
C ARG A 395 13.20 3.73 29.37
N ALA A 396 13.93 2.67 29.74
CA ALA A 396 13.84 2.06 31.07
C ALA A 396 14.54 2.89 32.17
N HIS A 397 15.36 3.87 31.80
CA HIS A 397 16.16 4.70 32.72
C HIS A 397 15.79 6.20 32.70
N GLY A 398 14.67 6.58 32.07
CA GLY A 398 14.19 7.96 31.96
C GLY A 398 12.97 8.26 32.82
#